data_AF-A0A2X1YHN3-F1
#
_entry.id   AF-A0A2X1YHN3-F1
#
_cell.length_a   1.000
_cell.length_b   1.000
_cell.length_c   1.000
_cell.angle_alpha   90.00
_cell.angle_beta   90.00
_cell.angle_gamma   90.00
#
_symmetry.space_group_name_H-M   'P 1'
#
loop_
_entity.id
_entity.type
_entity.pdbx_description
1 polymer ?
#
loop_
_entity_poly.entity_id
_entity_poly.type
_entity_poly.pdbx_seq_one_letter_code
_entity_poly.pdbx_strand_id
1 'polypeptide(L)' 'MTATSGDTGKAALEGFYNTEDIDILVLYPTEGVSSIQKAQMDTTGSLNSKVISIDGNFDDAQSAVKKYLTMKR' A
#
# COMPACT_ATOMS: atom_id res chain seq x y z
N MET A 1 2.81 2.52 -7.31
CA MET A 1 1.97 2.94 -6.16
C MET A 1 0.62 2.27 -6.28
N THR A 2 0.14 1.62 -5.21
CA THR A 2 -1.13 0.85 -5.20
C THR A 2 -1.94 1.12 -3.93
N ALA A 3 -3.25 0.92 -3.99
CA ALA A 3 -4.16 0.89 -2.83
C ALA A 3 -4.73 -0.53 -2.66
N THR A 4 -4.79 -1.02 -1.43
CA THR A 4 -5.30 -2.37 -1.11
C THR A 4 -6.16 -2.38 0.15
N SER A 5 -6.98 -3.41 0.32
CA SER A 5 -7.64 -3.77 1.57
C SER A 5 -6.99 -4.98 2.28
N GLY A 6 -5.85 -5.48 1.79
CA GLY A 6 -5.15 -6.61 2.41
C GLY A 6 -4.23 -7.35 1.44
N ASP A 7 -4.65 -8.54 0.99
CA ASP A 7 -3.76 -9.53 0.33
C ASP A 7 -3.09 -9.01 -0.94
N THR A 8 -3.75 -8.15 -1.71
CA THR A 8 -3.14 -7.55 -2.91
C THR A 8 -1.94 -6.67 -2.57
N GLY A 9 -1.97 -5.97 -1.43
CA GLY A 9 -0.83 -5.18 -0.97
C GLY A 9 0.34 -6.07 -0.59
N LYS A 10 0.06 -7.16 0.14
CA LYS A 10 1.09 -8.15 0.50
C LYS A 10 1.73 -8.78 -0.73
N ALA A 11 0.93 -9.25 -1.69
CA ALA A 11 1.44 -9.84 -2.93
C ALA A 11 2.29 -8.84 -3.72
N ALA A 12 1.93 -7.55 -3.71
CA ALA A 12 2.74 -6.52 -4.33
C ALA A 12 4.06 -6.26 -3.58
N LEU A 13 4.06 -6.25 -2.24
CA LEU A 13 5.30 -6.12 -1.45
C LEU A 13 6.27 -7.28 -1.73
N GLU A 14 5.77 -8.51 -1.77
CA GLU A 14 6.57 -9.69 -2.08
C GLU A 14 7.08 -9.67 -3.52
N GLY A 15 6.22 -9.29 -4.49
CA GLY A 15 6.57 -9.29 -5.91
C GLY A 15 7.63 -8.25 -6.31
N PHE A 16 7.78 -7.18 -5.54
CA PHE A 16 8.76 -6.12 -5.79
C PHE A 16 9.86 -6.05 -4.73
N TYR A 17 10.00 -7.09 -3.90
CA TYR A 17 10.97 -7.12 -2.82
C TYR A 17 12.41 -6.95 -3.32
N ASN A 18 13.11 -5.90 -2.86
CA ASN A 18 14.50 -5.56 -3.21
C ASN A 18 14.78 -5.56 -4.73
N THR A 19 13.80 -5.16 -5.54
CA THR A 19 14.01 -4.98 -6.98
C THR A 19 14.76 -3.66 -7.20
N GLU A 20 15.91 -3.73 -7.87
CA GLU A 20 16.70 -2.54 -8.24
C GLU A 20 15.87 -1.59 -9.12
N ASP A 21 16.07 -0.28 -8.93
CA ASP A 21 15.40 0.81 -9.65
C ASP A 21 13.87 0.88 -9.51
N ILE A 22 13.26 0.08 -8.63
CA ILE A 22 11.81 0.11 -8.38
C ILE A 22 11.51 0.35 -6.91
N ASP A 23 10.84 1.46 -6.62
CA ASP A 23 10.21 1.71 -5.32
C ASP A 23 8.71 1.36 -5.35
N ILE A 24 8.24 0.67 -4.32
CA ILE A 24 6.82 0.38 -4.12
C ILE A 24 6.24 1.17 -2.94
N LEU A 25 5.08 1.76 -3.17
CA LEU A 25 4.26 2.40 -2.15
C LEU A 25 2.89 1.71 -2.10
N VAL A 26 2.55 1.15 -0.95
CA VAL A 26 1.27 0.50 -0.65
C VAL A 26 0.47 1.36 0.31
N LEU A 27 -0.75 1.73 -0.09
CA LEU A 27 -1.72 2.41 0.75
C LEU A 27 -2.82 1.44 1.18
N TYR A 28 -3.17 1.45 2.46
CA TYR A 28 -4.30 0.65 2.97
C TYR A 28 -5.18 1.46 3.93
N PRO A 29 -6.50 1.23 3.96
CA PRO A 29 -7.39 1.93 4.88
C PRO A 29 -7.30 1.38 6.30
N THR A 30 -7.47 2.24 7.31
CA THR A 30 -7.57 1.79 8.70
C THR A 30 -8.88 1.04 8.95
N GLU A 31 -9.94 1.33 8.19
CA GLU A 31 -11.21 0.60 8.24
C GLU A 31 -11.23 -0.58 7.25
N GLY A 32 -11.88 -1.68 7.63
CA GLY A 32 -12.12 -2.82 6.72
C GLY A 32 -10.91 -3.73 6.47
N VAL A 33 -9.75 -3.47 7.09
CA VAL A 33 -8.57 -4.36 7.05
C VAL A 33 -8.37 -5.01 8.41
N SER A 34 -8.20 -6.33 8.43
CA SER A 34 -7.98 -7.06 9.69
C SER A 34 -6.63 -6.70 10.33
N SER A 35 -6.53 -6.84 11.65
CA SER A 35 -5.27 -6.62 12.38
C SER A 35 -4.12 -7.51 11.88
N ILE A 36 -4.43 -8.75 11.48
CA ILE A 36 -3.45 -9.68 10.89
C ILE A 36 -2.95 -9.17 9.54
N GLN A 37 -3.85 -8.72 8.66
CA GLN A 37 -3.45 -8.17 7.35
C GLN A 37 -2.63 -6.89 7.51
N LYS A 38 -2.99 -6.01 8.45
CA LYS A 38 -2.19 -4.82 8.78
C LYS A 38 -0.79 -5.20 9.25
N ALA A 39 -0.70 -6.10 10.22
CA ALA A 39 0.59 -6.58 10.73
C ALA A 39 1.43 -7.24 9.64
N GLN A 40 0.82 -8.01 8.73
CA GLN A 40 1.54 -8.58 7.59
C GLN A 40 2.08 -7.48 6.67
N MET A 41 1.27 -6.51 6.27
CA MET A 41 1.74 -5.41 5.42
C MET A 41 2.84 -4.57 6.09
N ASP A 42 2.70 -4.25 7.37
CA ASP A 42 3.67 -3.43 8.11
C ASP A 42 5.01 -4.16 8.36
N THR A 43 4.98 -5.50 8.46
CA THR A 43 6.19 -6.31 8.71
C THR A 43 6.86 -6.86 7.46
N THR A 44 6.15 -6.94 6.33
CA THR A 44 6.69 -7.34 5.02
C THR A 44 7.42 -6.17 4.31
N GLY A 45 8.00 -5.25 5.08
CA GLY A 45 8.78 -4.14 4.55
C GLY A 45 10.16 -4.57 4.03
N SER A 46 10.51 -4.08 2.84
CA SER A 46 11.84 -4.11 2.23
C SER A 46 12.46 -2.70 2.15
N LEU A 47 13.75 -2.62 1.81
CA LEU A 47 14.47 -1.34 1.66
C LEU A 47 13.84 -0.42 0.60
N ASN A 48 13.20 -1.01 -0.42
CA ASN A 48 12.54 -0.32 -1.53
C ASN A 48 11.00 -0.27 -1.39
N SER A 49 10.46 -0.55 -0.20
CA SER A 49 9.02 -0.49 0.06
C SER A 49 8.65 0.56 1.08
N LYS A 50 7.48 1.17 0.89
CA LYS A 50 6.79 1.97 1.90
C LYS A 50 5.35 1.52 2.01
N VAL A 51 4.88 1.42 3.24
CA VAL A 51 3.49 1.08 3.55
C VAL A 51 2.92 2.22 4.39
N ILE A 52 1.76 2.74 3.99
CA ILE A 52 1.11 3.88 4.65
C ILE A 52 -0.36 3.55 4.86
N SER A 53 -0.82 3.70 6.10
CA SER A 53 -2.24 3.63 6.44
C SER A 53 -2.94 4.97 6.16
N ILE A 54 -4.14 4.92 5.59
CA ILE A 54 -5.04 6.06 5.44
C ILE A 54 -6.19 5.91 6.42
N ASP A 55 -6.48 6.95 7.19
CA ASP A 55 -7.72 6.99 7.96
C ASP A 55 -8.93 7.14 7.04
N GLY A 56 -9.82 6.16 7.09
CA GLY A 56 -10.98 6.04 6.21
C GLY A 56 -11.12 4.62 5.66
N ASN A 57 -11.90 4.50 4.58
CA ASN A 57 -12.21 3.22 3.93
C ASN A 57 -11.42 3.04 2.62
N PHE A 58 -11.67 1.92 1.92
CA PHE A 58 -10.95 1.58 0.70
C PHE A 58 -11.12 2.61 -0.44
N ASP A 59 -12.30 3.21 -0.56
CA ASP A 59 -12.57 4.23 -1.59
C ASP A 59 -11.76 5.52 -1.32
N ASP A 60 -11.55 5.86 -0.04
CA ASP A 60 -10.68 6.96 0.36
C ASP A 60 -9.22 6.68 -0.04
N ALA A 61 -8.75 5.45 0.20
CA ALA A 61 -7.41 5.02 -0.20
C ALA A 61 -7.20 5.05 -1.72
N GLN A 62 -8.19 4.59 -2.50
CA GLN A 62 -8.16 4.69 -3.97
C GLN A 62 -8.18 6.15 -4.44
N SER A 63 -9.01 6.98 -3.82
CA SER A 63 -9.12 8.41 -4.14
C SER A 63 -7.79 9.14 -3.88
N ALA A 64 -7.10 8.80 -2.80
CA ALA A 64 -5.77 9.34 -2.49
C ALA A 64 -4.73 8.99 -3.56
N VAL A 65 -4.66 7.72 -3.98
CA VAL A 65 -3.79 7.29 -5.09
C VAL A 65 -4.09 8.07 -6.36
N LYS A 66 -5.37 8.15 -6.74
CA LYS A 66 -5.81 8.83 -7.96
C LYS A 66 -5.46 10.31 -7.93
N LYS A 67 -5.67 10.98 -6.79
CA LYS A 67 -5.33 12.39 -6.59
C LYS A 67 -3.83 12.62 -6.73
N TYR A 68 -3.00 11.82 -6.06
CA TYR A 68 -1.54 11.93 -6.15
C TYR A 68 -1.03 11.76 -7.59
N LEU A 69 -1.54 10.76 -8.32
CA LEU A 69 -1.15 10.51 -9.71
C LEU A 69 -1.62 11.61 -10.66
N THR A 70 -2.76 12.23 -10.40
CA THR A 70 -3.32 13.30 -11.26
C THR A 70 -2.66 14.65 -11.00
N MET A 71 -2.22 14.94 -9.77
CA MET A 71 -1.53 16.18 -9.40
C MET A 71 -0.07 16.24 -9.88
N LYS A 72 0.54 15.10 -10.24
CA LYS A 72 1.92 15.04 -10.79
C LYS A 72 2.00 15.18 -12.32
N ARG A 73 0.91 15.60 -12.97
CA ARG A 73 0.88 15.93 -14.40
C ARG A 73 1.10 17.42 -14.64
#